data_AF-A0A101H098-F1
#
_entry.id   AF-A0A101H098-F1
#
_cell.length_a   1.000
_cell.length_b   1.000
_cell.length_c   1.000
_cell.angle_alpha   90.00
_cell.angle_beta   90.00
_cell.angle_gamma   90.00
#
_symmetry.space_group_name_H-M   'P 1'
#
loop_
_entity.id
_entity.type
_entity.pdbx_description
1 polymer ?
#
loop_
_entity_poly.entity_id
_entity_poly.type
_entity_poly.pdbx_seq_one_letter_code
_entity_poly.pdbx_strand_id
1 'polypeptide(L)'
;MKSKPEKRLVIVGVLAFIGVIILTMMVVLGYTAFFAWLEASGGSPILTVWEVRGELPENVSVIHLTEKDFEQHPALDSAIRGDNRYPGPWYPDGVLDKRTIGNVPVTYLEREVLIESFGPDVEAQNRPYVEYDGAYYYSLTLIP
;
A
#
# COMPACT_ATOMS: atom_id res chain seq x y z
N MET A 1 -3.92 46.28 -39.75
CA MET A 1 -5.35 45.97 -39.57
C MET A 1 -5.49 45.01 -38.39
N LYS A 2 -6.20 45.41 -37.33
CA LYS A 2 -6.40 44.61 -36.12
C LYS A 2 -7.57 43.67 -36.38
N SER A 3 -7.31 42.37 -36.60
CA SER A 3 -8.36 41.38 -36.82
C SER A 3 -9.19 41.26 -35.55
N LYS A 4 -10.50 41.54 -35.64
CA LYS A 4 -11.45 41.22 -34.56
C LYS A 4 -11.50 39.70 -34.48
N PRO A 5 -11.19 39.06 -33.33
CA PRO A 5 -11.43 37.63 -33.21
C PRO A 5 -12.91 37.38 -33.51
N GLU A 6 -13.17 36.50 -34.46
CA GLU A 6 -14.54 36.18 -34.88
C GLU A 6 -15.28 35.65 -33.65
N LYS A 7 -16.33 36.36 -33.22
CA LYS A 7 -17.06 36.09 -31.96
C LYS A 7 -17.45 34.60 -31.80
N ARG A 8 -17.67 33.90 -32.91
CA ARG A 8 -17.92 32.45 -32.96
C ARG A 8 -16.76 31.61 -32.43
N LEU A 9 -15.52 31.94 -32.78
CA LEU A 9 -14.34 31.20 -32.34
C LEU A 9 -14.15 31.31 -30.82
N VAL A 10 -14.43 32.49 -30.25
CA VAL A 10 -14.40 32.73 -28.80
C VAL A 10 -15.49 31.92 -28.09
N ILE A 11 -16.71 31.89 -28.64
CA ILE A 11 -17.83 31.11 -28.06
C ILE A 11 -17.53 29.60 -28.07
N VAL A 12 -17.01 29.07 -29.19
CA VAL A 12 -16.63 27.66 -29.29
C VAL A 12 -15.50 27.33 -28.31
N GLY A 13 -14.51 28.22 -28.17
CA GLY A 13 -13.42 28.05 -27.20
C GLY A 13 -13.93 28.02 -25.76
N VAL A 14 -14.86 28.91 -25.40
CA VAL A 14 -15.47 28.92 -24.05
C VAL A 14 -16.28 27.65 -23.79
N LEU A 15 -17.08 27.19 -24.76
CA LEU A 15 -17.86 25.96 -24.63
C LEU A 15 -16.96 24.73 -24.48
N ALA A 16 -15.88 24.65 -25.27
CA ALA A 16 -14.91 23.57 -25.16
C ALA A 16 -14.22 23.57 -23.78
N PHE A 17 -13.85 24.75 -23.27
CA PHE A 17 -13.24 24.89 -21.95
C PHE A 17 -14.17 24.44 -20.82
N ILE A 18 -15.45 24.85 -20.89
CA ILE A 18 -16.48 24.38 -19.94
C ILE A 18 -16.63 22.86 -20.02
N GLY A 19 -16.65 22.29 -21.22
CA GLY A 19 -16.71 20.84 -21.42
C GLY A 19 -15.55 20.11 -20.75
N VAL A 20 -14.32 20.62 -20.88
CA VAL A 20 -13.15 20.06 -20.19
C VAL A 20 -13.31 20.14 -18.68
N ILE A 21 -13.75 21.28 -18.13
CA ILE A 21 -13.97 21.42 -16.68
C ILE A 21 -14.99 20.40 -16.18
N ILE A 22 -16.12 20.26 -16.87
CA ILE A 22 -17.17 19.30 -16.49
C ILE A 22 -16.63 17.86 -16.55
N LEU A 23 -15.88 17.52 -17.59
CA LEU A 23 -15.26 16.20 -17.72
C LEU A 23 -14.29 15.93 -16.59
N THR A 24 -13.39 16.88 -16.28
CA THR A 24 -12.44 16.75 -15.17
C THR A 24 -13.16 16.58 -13.84
N MET A 25 -14.22 17.37 -13.58
CA MET A 25 -15.03 17.22 -12.36
C MET A 25 -15.68 15.83 -12.27
N MET A 26 -16.24 15.31 -13.37
CA MET A 26 -16.84 13.97 -13.38
C MET A 26 -15.79 12.88 -13.11
N VAL A 27 -14.59 12.98 -13.68
CA VAL A 27 -13.51 12.02 -13.43
C VAL A 27 -13.09 12.05 -11.96
N VAL A 28 -12.87 13.24 -11.39
CA VAL A 28 -12.49 13.37 -9.97
C VAL A 28 -13.58 12.82 -9.07
N LEU A 29 -14.85 13.18 -9.30
CA LEU A 29 -15.97 12.66 -8.52
C LEU A 29 -16.11 11.14 -8.63
N GLY A 30 -15.98 10.59 -9.84
CA GLY A 30 -16.05 9.14 -10.07
C GLY A 30 -14.93 8.39 -9.34
N TYR A 31 -13.71 8.92 -9.41
CA TYR A 31 -12.56 8.36 -8.69
C TYR A 31 -12.77 8.40 -7.17
N THR A 32 -13.14 9.56 -6.62
CA THR A 32 -13.41 9.69 -5.17
C THR A 32 -14.56 8.79 -4.72
N ALA A 33 -15.65 8.70 -5.48
CA ALA A 33 -16.79 7.85 -5.15
C ALA A 33 -16.41 6.36 -5.19
N PHE A 34 -15.57 5.94 -6.14
CA PHE A 34 -15.10 4.56 -6.24
C PHE A 34 -14.28 4.15 -5.02
N PHE A 35 -13.31 4.97 -4.58
CA PHE A 35 -12.52 4.68 -3.38
C PHE A 35 -13.37 4.72 -2.10
N ALA A 36 -14.28 5.70 -1.98
CA ALA A 36 -15.22 5.74 -0.86
C ALA A 36 -16.13 4.50 -0.82
N TRP A 37 -16.53 3.98 -1.99
CA TRP A 37 -17.30 2.75 -2.08
C TRP A 37 -16.46 1.51 -1.71
N LEU A 38 -15.19 1.42 -2.14
CA LEU A 38 -14.28 0.34 -1.73
C LEU A 38 -14.09 0.32 -0.20
N GLU A 39 -13.82 1.48 0.39
CA GLU A 39 -13.72 1.61 1.86
C GLU A 39 -15.02 1.20 2.56
N ALA A 40 -16.18 1.55 2.02
CA ALA A 40 -17.48 1.20 2.59
C ALA A 40 -17.90 -0.27 2.38
N SER A 41 -17.39 -0.94 1.35
CA SER A 41 -17.86 -2.29 0.93
C SER A 41 -17.07 -3.44 1.53
N GLY A 42 -15.81 -3.23 1.91
CA GLY A 42 -14.99 -4.25 2.58
C GLY A 42 -14.24 -3.75 3.81
N GLY A 43 -14.00 -2.45 3.93
CA GLY A 43 -13.04 -1.89 4.89
C GLY A 43 -11.64 -1.79 4.30
N SER A 44 -10.76 -1.06 4.97
CA SER A 44 -9.38 -0.86 4.52
C SER A 44 -8.60 -2.19 4.58
N PRO A 45 -7.70 -2.47 3.61
CA PRO A 45 -6.77 -3.57 3.71
C PRO A 45 -5.99 -3.54 5.04
N ILE A 46 -5.65 -4.72 5.57
CA ILE A 46 -4.93 -4.84 6.83
C ILE A 46 -3.54 -5.41 6.56
N LEU A 47 -2.52 -4.61 6.86
CA LEU A 47 -1.13 -5.05 6.94
C LEU A 47 -0.95 -5.85 8.23
N THR A 48 -0.64 -7.13 8.11
CA THR A 48 -0.32 -8.06 9.19
C THR A 48 1.16 -8.41 9.10
N VAL A 49 1.94 -8.08 10.12
CA VAL A 49 3.36 -8.42 10.18
C VAL A 49 3.56 -9.64 11.07
N TRP A 50 4.34 -10.58 10.58
CA TRP A 50 4.74 -11.78 11.29
C TRP A 50 6.24 -11.73 11.55
N GLU A 51 6.65 -12.09 12.75
CA GLU A 51 8.03 -12.37 13.07
C GLU A 51 8.26 -13.88 13.00
N VAL A 52 9.39 -14.28 12.44
CA VAL A 52 9.80 -15.68 12.33
C VAL A 52 11.11 -15.93 13.06
N ARG A 53 11.22 -17.13 13.63
CA ARG A 53 12.43 -17.61 14.29
C ARG A 53 12.74 -19.02 13.84
N GLY A 54 14.03 -19.29 13.67
CA GLY A 54 14.56 -20.57 13.19
C GLY A 54 15.60 -20.33 12.10
N GLU A 55 16.05 -21.41 11.49
CA GLU A 55 16.95 -21.33 10.34
C GLU A 55 16.14 -21.04 9.07
N LEU A 56 16.37 -19.86 8.50
CA LEU A 56 15.80 -19.50 7.20
C LEU A 56 16.36 -20.43 6.11
N PRO A 57 15.54 -20.85 5.14
CA PRO A 57 16.04 -21.65 4.03
C PRO A 57 17.10 -20.87 3.22
N GLU A 58 18.15 -21.56 2.76
CA GLU A 58 19.30 -20.94 2.07
C GLU A 58 18.93 -20.14 0.81
N ASN A 59 17.78 -20.44 0.19
CA ASN A 59 17.34 -19.83 -1.06
C ASN A 59 16.37 -18.66 -0.89
N VAL A 60 16.17 -18.16 0.33
CA VAL A 60 15.23 -17.05 0.53
C VAL A 60 15.91 -15.70 0.38
N SER A 61 15.25 -14.80 -0.34
CA SER A 61 15.63 -13.39 -0.41
C SER A 61 15.29 -12.70 0.91
N VAL A 62 16.31 -12.11 1.53
CA VAL A 62 16.18 -11.29 2.74
C VAL A 62 16.47 -9.84 2.38
N ILE A 63 15.55 -8.94 2.73
CA ILE A 63 15.67 -7.49 2.54
C ILE A 63 16.00 -6.87 3.89
N HIS A 64 17.14 -6.19 4.01
CA HIS A 64 17.52 -5.50 5.24
C HIS A 64 16.82 -4.15 5.31
N LEU A 65 15.98 -3.95 6.34
CA LEU A 65 15.27 -2.69 6.55
C LEU A 65 16.21 -1.63 7.11
N THR A 66 16.13 -0.45 6.50
CA THR A 66 16.84 0.76 6.91
C THR A 66 15.87 1.79 7.48
N GLU A 67 16.39 2.82 8.14
CA GLU A 67 15.55 3.94 8.63
C GLU A 67 14.74 4.60 7.51
N LYS A 68 15.30 4.67 6.29
CA LYS A 68 14.60 5.22 5.14
C LYS A 68 13.39 4.39 4.75
N ASP A 69 13.46 3.07 4.88
CA ASP A 69 12.33 2.20 4.56
C ASP A 69 11.18 2.43 5.55
N PHE A 70 11.48 2.68 6.82
CA PHE A 70 10.46 3.05 7.80
C PHE A 70 9.86 4.44 7.55
N GLU A 71 10.67 5.41 7.13
CA GLU A 71 10.17 6.73 6.71
C GLU A 71 9.22 6.62 5.50
N GLN A 72 9.51 5.71 4.57
CA GLN A 72 8.69 5.47 3.38
C GLN A 72 7.44 4.62 3.67
N HIS A 73 7.51 3.77 4.69
CA HIS A 73 6.45 2.81 5.04
C HIS A 73 6.03 2.96 6.51
N PRO A 74 5.29 4.04 6.85
CA PRO A 74 4.91 4.32 8.24
C PRO A 74 4.03 3.21 8.85
N ALA A 75 3.25 2.48 8.04
CA ALA A 75 2.49 1.34 8.51
C ALA A 75 3.38 0.16 8.95
N LEU A 76 4.48 -0.09 8.22
CA LEU A 76 5.47 -1.11 8.57
C LEU A 76 6.23 -0.71 9.83
N ASP A 77 6.61 0.57 9.92
CA ASP A 77 7.25 1.15 11.10
C ASP A 77 6.38 0.99 12.36
N SER A 78 5.11 1.36 12.24
CA SER A 78 4.11 1.24 13.29
C SER A 78 3.90 -0.20 13.77
N ALA A 79 3.97 -1.18 12.87
CA ALA A 79 3.81 -2.60 13.18
C ALA A 79 5.05 -3.26 13.80
N ILE A 80 6.26 -2.87 13.36
CA ILE A 80 7.52 -3.49 13.81
C ILE A 80 8.09 -2.78 15.04
N ARG A 81 8.01 -1.45 15.10
CA ARG A 81 8.68 -0.61 16.11
C ARG A 81 7.72 0.25 16.93
N GLY A 82 6.59 0.64 16.35
CA GLY A 82 5.67 1.62 16.92
C GLY A 82 4.53 1.03 17.76
N ASP A 83 3.46 1.83 17.86
CA ASP A 83 2.33 1.58 18.77
C ASP A 83 1.46 0.38 18.37
N ASN A 84 1.50 -0.03 17.11
CA ASN A 84 0.76 -1.20 16.62
C ASN A 84 1.61 -2.47 16.68
N ARG A 85 2.71 -2.44 17.43
CA ARG A 85 3.49 -3.62 17.77
C ARG A 85 2.88 -4.32 18.99
N TYR A 86 2.27 -5.46 18.75
CA TYR A 86 1.70 -6.35 19.76
C TYR A 86 2.10 -7.81 19.48
N PRO A 87 3.25 -8.26 20.03
CA PRO A 87 3.71 -9.64 19.88
C PRO A 87 2.69 -10.63 20.46
N GLY A 88 2.13 -11.45 19.57
CA GLY A 88 1.35 -12.63 19.93
C GLY A 88 2.24 -13.78 20.44
N PRO A 89 1.61 -14.90 20.86
CA PRO A 89 2.34 -16.10 21.20
C PRO A 89 2.99 -16.73 19.96
N TRP A 90 4.06 -17.49 20.18
CA TRP A 90 4.72 -18.26 19.13
C TRP A 90 3.88 -19.47 18.73
N TYR A 91 3.78 -19.70 17.44
CA TYR A 91 3.13 -20.86 16.84
C TYR A 91 4.14 -21.61 15.97
N PRO A 92 4.25 -22.94 16.14
CA PRO A 92 5.09 -23.74 15.26
C PRO A 92 4.50 -23.76 13.84
N ASP A 93 5.35 -23.49 12.83
CA ASP A 93 4.99 -23.44 11.41
C ASP A 93 6.02 -24.24 10.58
N GLY A 94 6.01 -25.55 10.77
CA GLY A 94 6.94 -26.46 10.12
C GLY A 94 8.36 -26.32 10.70
N VAL A 95 9.29 -25.77 9.92
CA VAL A 95 10.70 -25.56 10.31
C VAL A 95 10.90 -24.24 11.05
N LEU A 96 10.00 -23.27 10.84
CA LEU A 96 10.06 -21.95 11.46
C LEU A 96 8.98 -21.83 12.53
N ASP A 97 9.29 -21.18 13.64
CA ASP A 97 8.27 -20.67 14.54
C ASP A 97 7.87 -19.28 14.06
N LYS A 98 6.58 -18.95 14.13
CA LYS A 98 6.08 -17.61 13.77
C LYS A 98 5.17 -17.03 14.84
N ARG A 99 5.14 -15.71 14.94
CA ARG A 99 4.14 -14.97 15.72
C ARG A 99 3.70 -13.73 14.98
N THR A 100 2.44 -13.33 15.15
CA THR A 100 2.00 -12.01 14.70
C THR A 100 2.64 -10.96 15.59
N ILE A 101 3.27 -9.94 15.00
CA ILE A 101 3.87 -8.82 15.74
C ILE A 101 3.05 -7.54 15.64
N GLY A 102 2.21 -7.39 14.63
CA GLY A 102 1.35 -6.21 14.49
C GLY A 102 0.35 -6.34 13.36
N ASN A 103 -0.78 -5.63 13.48
CA ASN A 103 -1.74 -5.38 12.41
C ASN A 103 -2.01 -3.88 12.30
N VAL A 104 -1.99 -3.36 11.08
CA VAL A 104 -2.19 -1.94 10.82
C VAL A 104 -3.15 -1.80 9.64
N PRO A 105 -4.25 -1.04 9.77
CA PRO A 105 -5.07 -0.70 8.61
C PRO A 105 -4.26 0.17 7.67
N VAL A 106 -4.23 -0.18 6.39
CA VAL A 106 -3.52 0.56 5.34
C VAL A 106 -4.47 0.92 4.21
N THR A 107 -4.18 2.00 3.52
CA THR A 107 -4.90 2.36 2.30
C THR A 107 -4.55 1.40 1.16
N TYR A 108 -5.40 1.33 0.13
CA TYR A 108 -5.09 0.56 -1.08
C TYR A 108 -3.82 1.04 -1.78
N LEU A 109 -3.50 2.34 -1.71
CA LEU A 109 -2.27 2.88 -2.27
C LEU A 109 -1.04 2.42 -1.48
N GLU A 110 -1.08 2.51 -0.14
CA GLU A 110 0.02 2.03 0.70
C GLU A 110 0.28 0.53 0.52
N ARG A 111 -0.78 -0.28 0.34
CA ARG A 111 -0.66 -1.70 -0.02
C ARG A 111 0.15 -1.90 -1.30
N GLU A 112 -0.17 -1.18 -2.37
CA GLU A 112 0.55 -1.30 -3.65
C GLU A 112 2.03 -0.91 -3.50
N VAL A 113 2.31 0.18 -2.78
CA VAL A 113 3.69 0.63 -2.53
C VAL A 113 4.48 -0.39 -1.71
N LEU A 114 3.85 -1.04 -0.73
CA LEU A 114 4.44 -2.15 0.03
C LEU A 114 4.73 -3.36 -0.85
N ILE A 115 3.80 -3.74 -1.74
CA ILE A 115 3.97 -4.86 -2.68
C ILE A 115 5.07 -4.56 -3.70
N GLU A 116 5.17 -3.32 -4.18
CA GLU A 116 6.22 -2.91 -5.11
C GLU A 116 7.60 -2.96 -4.46
N SER A 117 7.71 -2.56 -3.20
CA SER A 117 8.98 -2.46 -2.48
C SER A 117 9.46 -3.83 -1.94
N PHE A 118 8.54 -4.62 -1.40
CA PHE A 118 8.83 -5.88 -0.71
C PHE A 118 8.22 -7.10 -1.41
N GLY A 119 7.79 -6.98 -2.66
CA GLY A 119 7.30 -8.10 -3.45
C GLY A 119 5.88 -8.56 -3.13
N PRO A 120 5.36 -9.49 -3.95
CA PRO A 120 3.95 -9.86 -3.95
C PRO A 120 3.52 -10.55 -2.66
N ASP A 121 2.41 -10.04 -2.15
CA ASP A 121 1.72 -10.63 -1.03
C ASP A 121 0.90 -11.84 -1.49
N VAL A 122 1.32 -13.02 -1.04
CA VAL A 122 0.61 -14.31 -1.10
C VAL A 122 0.59 -15.08 -2.44
N GLU A 123 0.77 -14.47 -3.61
CA GLU A 123 0.55 -15.23 -4.87
C GLU A 123 1.76 -15.99 -5.44
N ALA A 124 3.00 -15.66 -5.04
CA ALA A 124 4.20 -16.14 -5.75
C ALA A 124 5.05 -17.20 -5.02
N GLN A 125 4.57 -17.82 -3.93
CA GLN A 125 5.34 -18.78 -3.10
C GLN A 125 6.70 -18.28 -2.56
N ASN A 126 7.10 -17.05 -2.88
CA ASN A 126 8.37 -16.46 -2.53
C ASN A 126 8.10 -15.16 -1.77
N ARG A 127 7.66 -15.29 -0.51
CA ARG A 127 7.54 -14.14 0.39
C ARG A 127 8.97 -13.73 0.76
N PRO A 128 9.47 -12.55 0.35
CA PRO A 128 10.77 -12.13 0.85
C PRO A 128 10.63 -11.83 2.33
N TYR A 129 11.60 -12.30 3.11
CA TYR A 129 11.69 -11.90 4.51
C TYR A 129 12.35 -10.53 4.57
N VAL A 130 11.92 -9.72 5.52
CA VAL A 130 12.58 -8.48 5.86
C VAL A 130 13.31 -8.66 7.19
N GLU A 131 14.53 -8.16 7.30
CA GLU A 131 15.33 -8.23 8.51
C GLU A 131 15.48 -6.85 9.12
N TYR A 132 15.29 -6.78 10.44
CA TYR A 132 15.54 -5.59 11.23
C TYR A 132 15.99 -5.97 12.63
N ASP A 133 17.11 -5.39 13.07
CA ASP A 133 17.70 -5.58 14.41
C ASP A 133 17.94 -7.07 14.77
N GLY A 134 18.36 -7.87 13.79
CA GLY A 134 18.63 -9.30 13.92
C GLY A 134 17.38 -10.19 13.95
N ALA A 135 16.18 -9.61 13.83
CA ALA A 135 14.92 -10.32 13.75
C ALA A 135 14.38 -10.33 12.31
N TYR A 136 13.72 -11.43 11.95
CA TYR A 136 13.19 -11.63 10.60
C TYR A 136 11.68 -11.56 10.62
N TYR A 137 11.12 -10.89 9.62
CA TYR A 137 9.71 -10.63 9.48
C TYR A 137 9.22 -10.94 8.07
N TYR A 138 7.93 -11.15 7.93
CA TYR A 138 7.24 -11.05 6.66
C TYR A 138 5.89 -10.35 6.85
N SER A 139 5.44 -9.63 5.84
CA SER A 139 4.17 -8.90 5.87
C SER A 139 3.14 -9.55 4.97
N LEU A 140 1.88 -9.53 5.41
CA LEU A 140 0.71 -9.87 4.61
C LEU A 140 -0.29 -8.72 4.63
N THR A 141 -0.73 -8.27 3.46
CA THR A 141 -1.79 -7.27 3.30
C THR A 141 -3.08 -7.91 2.78
N LEU A 142 -3.91 -8.34 3.73
CA LEU A 142 -5.18 -8.98 3.45
C LEU A 142 -6.23 -7.94 3.05
N ILE A 143 -6.95 -8.22 1.97
CA ILE A 143 -8.18 -7.50 1.62
C ILE A 143 -9.32 -8.20 2.36
N PRO A 144 -10.18 -7.47 3.09
CA PRO A 144 -11.34 -8.04 3.77
C PRO A 144 -12.37 -8.69 2.83
#